data_AF-A0AAC9BLA5-F1
#
_entry.id   AF-A0AAC9BLA5-F1
#
_cell.length_a   1.000
_cell.length_b   1.000
_cell.length_c   1.000
_cell.angle_alpha   90.00
_cell.angle_beta   90.00
_cell.angle_gamma   90.00
#
_symmetry.space_group_name_H-M   'P 1'
#
loop_
_entity.id
_entity.type
_entity.pdbx_description
1 polymer ?
#
loop_
_entity_poly.entity_id
_entity_poly.type
_entity_poly.pdbx_seq_one_letter_code
_entity_poly.pdbx_strand_id
1 'polypeptide(L)'
;MSKICSADEAVSLIRDGSNVASVGVIGWITPDSVLKALRKRFDANGSPANLSFYFPCGTGDAMGIRGMDWVAAPGLMKRIVSGSYVNPVDPKTGRRPELMRLIQENAIEAYSWPIGASMHWLREVARKGPGYLTRIGLGTYADPRQHGGKLTTRCSEDLIKLVEFEGDEYLFYPTRKLDVGIIRATSADAFGNLSFEGEALMSSSLAIALAVKASGGRVIAQVQRTTERRTRAVQDVKIPGVLVDHVVVDSDQMMVTDTPFDAAYLGGRCLTTVGCSRCRWPPTRWSHVAPQGRCRVRP
;
A
#
# COMPACT_ATOMS: atom_id res chain seq x y z
N MET A 1 -11.05 22.45 13.29
CA MET A 1 -11.09 21.31 14.24
C MET A 1 -9.90 20.42 13.97
N SER A 2 -9.34 19.80 15.00
CA SER A 2 -8.25 18.82 14.85
C SER A 2 -8.74 17.60 14.07
N LYS A 3 -7.87 17.03 13.22
CA LYS A 3 -8.14 15.77 12.50
C LYS A 3 -7.57 14.55 13.22
N ILE A 4 -6.91 14.76 14.35
CA ILE A 4 -6.30 13.71 15.15
C ILE A 4 -7.40 12.92 15.86
N CYS A 5 -7.38 11.61 15.71
CA CYS A 5 -8.30 10.70 16.37
C CYS A 5 -7.60 9.37 16.69
N SER A 6 -8.26 8.54 17.50
CA SER A 6 -7.83 7.16 17.74
C SER A 6 -7.96 6.30 16.47
N ALA A 7 -7.25 5.16 16.45
CA ALA A 7 -7.37 4.19 15.36
C ALA A 7 -8.79 3.59 15.29
N ASP A 8 -9.41 3.33 16.44
CA ASP A 8 -10.77 2.77 16.54
C ASP A 8 -11.81 3.76 15.95
N GLU A 9 -11.70 5.06 16.24
CA GLU A 9 -12.52 6.10 15.63
C GLU A 9 -12.29 6.20 14.12
N ALA A 10 -11.03 6.19 13.68
CA ALA A 10 -10.69 6.30 12.26
C ALA A 10 -11.27 5.14 11.44
N VAL A 11 -11.17 3.90 11.93
CA VAL A 11 -11.69 2.73 11.20
C VAL A 11 -13.21 2.59 11.31
N SER A 12 -13.88 3.31 12.22
CA SER A 12 -15.34 3.26 12.41
C SER A 12 -16.14 3.69 11.16
N LEU A 13 -15.54 4.56 10.33
CA LEU A 13 -16.16 5.07 9.09
C LEU A 13 -16.18 4.04 7.96
N ILE A 14 -15.34 3.00 8.04
CA ILE A 14 -15.26 1.94 7.03
C ILE A 14 -16.52 1.09 7.14
N ARG A 15 -17.28 0.99 6.05
CA ARG A 15 -18.56 0.28 5.98
C ARG A 15 -18.38 -1.07 5.27
N ASP A 16 -19.30 -1.98 5.49
CA ASP A 16 -19.38 -3.23 4.72
C ASP A 16 -19.32 -2.96 3.22
N GLY A 17 -18.58 -3.79 2.49
CA GLY A 17 -18.43 -3.68 1.04
C GLY A 17 -17.58 -2.50 0.54
N SER A 18 -16.94 -1.74 1.43
CA SER A 18 -16.11 -0.59 1.03
C SER A 18 -14.90 -1.02 0.19
N ASN A 19 -14.54 -0.18 -0.79
CA ASN A 19 -13.29 -0.28 -1.54
C ASN A 19 -12.20 0.50 -0.81
N VAL A 20 -11.26 -0.24 -0.21
CA VAL A 20 -10.22 0.32 0.66
C VAL A 20 -8.88 0.27 -0.06
N ALA A 21 -8.34 1.44 -0.41
CA ALA A 21 -6.98 1.55 -0.89
C ALA A 21 -6.00 1.63 0.29
N SER A 22 -4.86 0.95 0.20
CA SER A 22 -3.77 1.11 1.16
C SER A 22 -2.46 1.37 0.45
N VAL A 23 -1.64 2.23 1.06
CA VAL A 23 -0.23 2.31 0.72
C VAL A 23 0.55 1.21 1.44
N GLY A 24 1.71 0.87 0.88
CA GLY A 24 2.72 -0.01 1.46
C GLY A 24 3.76 -0.34 0.41
N VAL A 25 5.00 -0.58 0.80
CA VAL A 25 6.02 -1.22 -0.05
C VAL A 25 6.77 -2.22 0.81
N ILE A 26 6.23 -3.43 0.85
CA ILE A 26 6.63 -4.46 1.81
C ILE A 26 6.45 -3.88 3.23
N GLY A 27 7.47 -3.88 4.09
CA GLY A 27 7.44 -3.27 5.42
C GLY A 27 7.52 -1.74 5.42
N TRP A 28 7.96 -1.12 4.31
CA TRP A 28 8.06 0.33 4.22
C TRP A 28 6.68 0.97 4.12
N ILE A 29 6.51 2.10 4.83
CA ILE A 29 5.31 2.95 4.81
C ILE A 29 3.98 2.21 5.03
N THR A 30 4.00 1.00 5.60
CA THR A 30 2.78 0.24 5.86
C THR A 30 2.05 0.83 7.07
N PRO A 31 0.76 1.21 6.93
CA PRO A 31 -0.06 1.74 8.02
C PRO A 31 -0.59 0.60 8.91
N ASP A 32 0.33 -0.11 9.56
CA ASP A 32 0.06 -1.39 10.24
C ASP A 32 -0.93 -1.24 11.41
N SER A 33 -0.84 -0.17 12.20
CA SER A 33 -1.70 0.02 13.37
C SER A 33 -3.15 0.30 12.99
N VAL A 34 -3.38 0.99 11.87
CA VAL A 34 -4.74 1.21 11.32
C VAL A 34 -5.32 -0.10 10.78
N LEU A 35 -4.53 -0.90 10.05
CA LEU A 35 -4.98 -2.21 9.54
C LEU A 35 -5.27 -3.19 10.69
N LYS A 36 -4.47 -3.15 11.75
CA LYS A 36 -4.71 -3.90 12.99
C LYS A 36 -5.99 -3.47 13.70
N ALA A 37 -6.27 -2.17 13.79
CA ALA A 37 -7.50 -1.65 14.37
C ALA A 37 -8.75 -2.08 13.57
N LEU A 38 -8.64 -2.08 12.24
CA LEU A 38 -9.70 -2.59 11.36
C LEU A 38 -10.00 -4.07 11.63
N ARG A 39 -8.95 -4.89 11.79
CA ARG A 39 -9.11 -6.31 12.18
C ARG A 39 -9.78 -6.45 13.55
N LYS A 40 -9.29 -5.73 14.56
CA LYS A 40 -9.87 -5.73 15.93
C LYS A 40 -11.36 -5.40 15.91
N ARG A 41 -11.76 -4.39 15.12
CA ARG A 41 -13.17 -3.99 14.97
C ARG A 41 -14.02 -5.12 14.37
N PHE A 42 -13.51 -5.78 13.32
CA PHE A 42 -14.18 -6.92 12.71
C PHE A 42 -14.31 -8.10 13.68
N ASP A 43 -13.25 -8.45 14.39
CA ASP A 43 -13.28 -9.57 15.35
C ASP A 43 -14.29 -9.33 16.49
N ALA A 44 -14.49 -8.07 16.90
CA ALA A 44 -15.44 -7.71 17.95
C ALA A 44 -16.90 -7.71 17.48
N ASN A 45 -17.17 -7.29 16.24
CA ASN A 45 -18.53 -6.95 15.79
C ASN A 45 -19.01 -7.71 14.55
N GLY A 46 -18.14 -8.48 13.89
CA GLY A 46 -18.41 -9.07 12.57
C GLY A 46 -18.48 -8.04 11.42
N SER A 47 -18.17 -6.77 11.67
CA SER A 47 -18.25 -5.66 10.72
C SER A 47 -17.08 -4.67 10.93
N PRO A 48 -16.48 -4.09 9.88
CA PRO A 48 -16.92 -4.16 8.48
C PRO A 48 -16.64 -5.50 7.80
N ALA A 49 -17.55 -5.95 6.95
CA ALA A 49 -17.44 -7.21 6.21
C ALA A 49 -17.33 -6.98 4.70
N ASN A 50 -16.82 -7.99 3.99
CA ASN A 50 -16.76 -8.07 2.53
C ASN A 50 -16.02 -6.91 1.83
N LEU A 51 -14.93 -6.42 2.43
CA LEU A 51 -14.13 -5.35 1.89
C LEU A 51 -13.36 -5.76 0.62
N SER A 52 -13.18 -4.80 -0.28
CA SER A 52 -12.33 -4.93 -1.46
C SER A 52 -11.09 -4.08 -1.27
N PHE A 53 -9.92 -4.69 -1.19
CA PHE A 53 -8.66 -3.97 -0.98
C PHE A 53 -7.95 -3.71 -2.30
N TYR A 54 -7.41 -2.50 -2.44
CA TYR A 54 -6.59 -2.08 -3.56
C TYR A 54 -5.23 -1.61 -3.07
N PHE A 55 -4.13 -2.19 -3.58
CA PHE A 55 -2.78 -1.75 -3.21
C PHE A 55 -1.80 -1.99 -4.36
N PRO A 56 -1.21 -0.94 -4.96
CA PRO A 56 -0.28 -1.13 -6.09
C PRO A 56 0.95 -1.96 -5.74
N CYS A 57 1.41 -1.90 -4.50
CA CYS A 57 2.54 -2.67 -3.99
C CYS A 57 2.11 -3.45 -2.74
N GLY A 58 2.66 -4.65 -2.56
CA GLY A 58 2.43 -5.45 -1.35
C GLY A 58 2.60 -4.62 -0.08
N THR A 59 1.58 -4.64 0.77
CA THR A 59 1.50 -3.86 2.01
C THR A 59 1.67 -4.80 3.19
N GLY A 60 2.78 -4.65 3.93
CA GLY A 60 3.26 -5.59 4.93
C GLY A 60 4.45 -6.43 4.44
N ASP A 61 5.08 -7.14 5.35
CA ASP A 61 6.12 -8.12 5.12
C ASP A 61 5.74 -9.47 5.74
N ALA A 62 6.53 -10.50 5.43
CA ALA A 62 6.36 -11.82 6.03
C ALA A 62 7.14 -11.96 7.35
N MET A 63 7.40 -10.84 8.05
CA MET A 63 8.21 -10.82 9.26
C MET A 63 7.48 -10.08 10.39
N GLY A 64 7.81 -8.82 10.66
CA GLY A 64 7.29 -8.08 11.81
C GLY A 64 6.10 -7.17 11.50
N ILE A 65 5.97 -6.70 10.25
CA ILE A 65 4.94 -5.74 9.85
C ILE A 65 3.91 -6.51 9.02
N ARG A 66 2.80 -6.94 9.61
CA ARG A 66 1.85 -7.83 8.92
C ARG A 66 1.13 -7.16 7.74
N GLY A 67 0.83 -5.87 7.84
CA GLY A 67 0.10 -5.13 6.81
C GLY A 67 -1.23 -5.78 6.44
N MET A 68 -1.40 -6.17 5.17
CA MET A 68 -2.63 -6.79 4.68
C MET A 68 -2.96 -8.11 5.36
N ASP A 69 -1.99 -8.78 5.99
CA ASP A 69 -2.26 -10.00 6.76
C ASP A 69 -3.14 -9.76 8.00
N TRP A 70 -3.19 -8.53 8.53
CA TRP A 70 -4.16 -8.20 9.59
C TRP A 70 -5.59 -8.41 9.09
N VAL A 71 -5.86 -7.95 7.87
CA VAL A 71 -7.19 -7.93 7.27
C VAL A 71 -7.47 -9.11 6.34
N ALA A 72 -6.49 -9.99 6.14
CA ALA A 72 -6.65 -11.30 5.52
C ALA A 72 -7.46 -12.23 6.45
N ALA A 73 -8.77 -12.00 6.53
CA ALA A 73 -9.70 -12.80 7.31
C ALA A 73 -10.93 -13.16 6.46
N PRO A 74 -11.41 -14.42 6.48
CA PRO A 74 -12.69 -14.78 5.91
C PRO A 74 -13.82 -13.89 6.47
N GLY A 75 -14.71 -13.40 5.60
CA GLY A 75 -15.79 -12.48 5.97
C GLY A 75 -15.37 -11.01 6.02
N LEU A 76 -14.13 -10.69 6.41
CA LEU A 76 -13.61 -9.31 6.35
C LEU A 76 -13.16 -8.95 4.94
N MET A 77 -12.26 -9.75 4.36
CA MET A 77 -11.71 -9.54 3.02
C MET A 77 -12.48 -10.38 2.01
N LYS A 78 -13.14 -9.70 1.06
CA LYS A 78 -13.79 -10.35 -0.09
C LYS A 78 -12.86 -10.40 -1.30
N ARG A 79 -12.21 -9.27 -1.59
CA ARG A 79 -11.44 -9.07 -2.83
C ARG A 79 -10.12 -8.35 -2.56
N ILE A 80 -9.12 -8.68 -3.36
CA ILE A 80 -7.86 -7.95 -3.45
C ILE A 80 -7.52 -7.66 -4.92
N VAL A 81 -7.12 -6.43 -5.20
CA VAL A 81 -6.55 -6.00 -6.47
C VAL A 81 -5.19 -5.42 -6.17
N SER A 82 -4.13 -6.15 -6.54
CA SER A 82 -2.77 -5.76 -6.18
C SER A 82 -1.81 -5.80 -7.35
N GLY A 83 -0.83 -4.89 -7.33
CA GLY A 83 0.30 -4.91 -8.25
C GLY A 83 1.43 -5.87 -7.87
N SER A 84 1.48 -6.29 -6.60
CA SER A 84 2.41 -7.31 -6.12
C SER A 84 1.96 -7.96 -4.81
N TYR A 85 2.39 -9.20 -4.59
CA TYR A 85 2.00 -10.01 -3.43
C TYR A 85 3.20 -10.36 -2.57
N VAL A 86 3.04 -10.23 -1.26
CA VAL A 86 4.04 -10.65 -0.28
C VAL A 86 3.97 -12.17 -0.15
N ASN A 87 4.97 -12.88 -0.66
CA ASN A 87 5.05 -14.33 -0.64
C ASN A 87 6.37 -14.93 -0.06
N PRO A 88 7.30 -14.21 0.59
CA PRO A 88 8.42 -14.89 1.25
C PRO A 88 7.91 -15.72 2.44
N VAL A 89 8.66 -16.77 2.79
CA VAL A 89 8.45 -17.54 4.01
C VAL A 89 9.14 -16.80 5.15
N ASP A 90 8.45 -16.62 6.27
CA ASP A 90 9.04 -16.06 7.47
C ASP A 90 10.18 -16.98 7.96
N PRO A 91 11.43 -16.50 8.07
CA PRO A 91 12.53 -17.32 8.54
C PRO A 91 12.39 -17.76 10.01
N LYS A 92 11.59 -17.06 10.83
CA LYS A 92 11.37 -17.38 12.25
C LYS A 92 10.29 -18.44 12.43
N THR A 93 9.16 -18.32 11.72
CA THR A 93 8.00 -19.20 11.90
C THR A 93 7.87 -20.30 10.85
N GLY A 94 8.58 -20.20 9.72
CA GLY A 94 8.46 -21.12 8.59
C GLY A 94 7.11 -21.03 7.86
N ARG A 95 6.30 -20.01 8.15
CA ARG A 95 4.97 -19.83 7.56
C ARG A 95 4.99 -18.74 6.48
N ARG A 96 4.10 -18.86 5.51
CA ARG A 96 3.80 -17.78 4.54
C ARG A 96 2.75 -16.83 5.14
N PRO A 97 2.64 -15.60 4.61
CA PRO A 97 1.55 -14.70 4.98
C PRO A 97 0.18 -15.35 4.82
N GLU A 98 -0.74 -15.03 5.72
CA GLU A 98 -2.12 -15.51 5.75
C GLU A 98 -2.85 -15.19 4.44
N LEU A 99 -2.53 -14.05 3.83
CA LEU A 99 -3.04 -13.68 2.51
C LEU A 99 -2.77 -14.77 1.45
N MET A 100 -1.60 -15.42 1.48
CA MET A 100 -1.25 -16.47 0.53
C MET A 100 -2.10 -17.73 0.75
N ARG A 101 -2.40 -18.05 2.00
CA ARG A 101 -3.30 -19.17 2.35
C ARG A 101 -4.69 -18.93 1.77
N LEU A 102 -5.26 -17.74 1.97
CA LEU A 102 -6.59 -17.40 1.43
C LEU A 102 -6.65 -17.47 -0.10
N ILE A 103 -5.58 -17.08 -0.79
CA ILE A 103 -5.48 -17.19 -2.25
C ILE A 103 -5.41 -18.66 -2.68
N GLN A 104 -4.54 -19.45 -2.06
CA GLN A 104 -4.36 -20.88 -2.39
C GLN A 104 -5.63 -21.70 -2.13
N GLU A 105 -6.36 -21.38 -1.06
CA GLU A 105 -7.64 -21.99 -0.72
C GLU A 105 -8.83 -21.42 -1.50
N ASN A 106 -8.59 -20.50 -2.44
CA ASN A 106 -9.63 -19.87 -3.25
C ASN A 106 -10.74 -19.20 -2.39
N ALA A 107 -10.37 -18.71 -1.20
CA ALA A 107 -11.30 -18.15 -0.21
C ALA A 107 -11.72 -16.70 -0.53
N ILE A 108 -10.92 -15.99 -1.32
CA ILE A 108 -11.12 -14.58 -1.70
C ILE A 108 -10.96 -14.39 -3.21
N GLU A 109 -11.47 -13.28 -3.73
CA GLU A 109 -11.25 -12.87 -5.12
C GLU A 109 -9.90 -12.15 -5.23
N ALA A 110 -8.88 -12.80 -5.78
CA ALA A 110 -7.55 -12.20 -5.95
C ALA A 110 -7.26 -11.85 -7.41
N TYR A 111 -6.92 -10.57 -7.63
CA TYR A 111 -6.51 -10.04 -8.93
C TYR A 111 -5.09 -9.49 -8.85
N SER A 112 -4.24 -9.91 -9.77
CA SER A 112 -2.92 -9.35 -10.01
C SER A 112 -2.98 -8.39 -11.18
N TRP A 113 -2.56 -7.15 -10.96
CA TRP A 113 -2.36 -6.16 -12.01
C TRP A 113 -0.86 -5.89 -12.17
N PRO A 114 -0.38 -5.40 -13.32
CA PRO A 114 0.97 -4.86 -13.39
C PRO A 114 1.10 -3.68 -12.41
N ILE A 115 2.18 -3.63 -11.63
CA ILE A 115 2.44 -2.56 -10.63
C ILE A 115 2.37 -1.16 -11.24
N GLY A 116 2.93 -0.97 -12.44
CA GLY A 116 2.88 0.30 -13.16
C GLY A 116 1.44 0.66 -13.59
N ALA A 117 0.69 -0.31 -14.12
CA ALA A 117 -0.71 -0.09 -14.51
C ALA A 117 -1.56 0.27 -13.28
N SER A 118 -1.32 -0.36 -12.14
CA SER A 118 -1.96 -0.01 -10.87
C SER A 118 -1.67 1.45 -10.49
N MET A 119 -0.39 1.85 -10.46
CA MET A 119 0.00 3.22 -10.14
C MET A 119 -0.62 4.27 -11.08
N HIS A 120 -0.68 3.98 -12.38
CA HIS A 120 -1.30 4.88 -13.36
C HIS A 120 -2.83 4.92 -13.24
N TRP A 121 -3.47 3.79 -12.93
CA TRP A 121 -4.91 3.70 -12.69
C TRP A 121 -5.38 4.61 -11.55
N LEU A 122 -4.58 4.79 -10.49
CA LEU A 122 -4.91 5.78 -9.44
C LEU A 122 -5.02 7.21 -10.00
N ARG A 123 -4.20 7.58 -10.99
CA ARG A 123 -4.27 8.91 -11.63
C ARG A 123 -5.56 9.06 -12.44
N GLU A 124 -6.02 7.97 -13.07
CA GLU A 124 -7.29 7.92 -13.79
C GLU A 124 -8.48 8.12 -12.85
N VAL A 125 -8.49 7.44 -11.71
CA VAL A 125 -9.52 7.64 -10.68
C VAL A 125 -9.49 9.08 -10.16
N ALA A 126 -8.30 9.61 -9.86
CA ALA A 126 -8.12 10.98 -9.36
C ALA A 126 -8.64 12.06 -10.34
N ARG A 127 -8.40 11.87 -11.64
CA ARG A 127 -8.90 12.80 -12.68
C ARG A 127 -10.34 12.51 -13.12
N LYS A 128 -11.02 11.53 -12.50
CA LYS A 128 -12.37 11.07 -12.88
C LYS A 128 -12.45 10.62 -14.36
N GLY A 129 -11.38 10.01 -14.86
CA GLY A 129 -11.33 9.42 -16.19
C GLY A 129 -12.12 8.10 -16.26
N PRO A 130 -12.43 7.60 -17.46
CA PRO A 130 -13.18 6.36 -17.62
C PRO A 130 -12.36 5.10 -17.31
N GLY A 131 -11.02 5.18 -17.40
CA GLY A 131 -10.13 4.05 -17.17
C GLY A 131 -8.72 4.30 -17.71
N TYR A 132 -7.79 3.43 -17.35
CA TYR A 132 -6.40 3.47 -17.81
C TYR A 132 -6.24 2.60 -19.06
N LEU A 133 -5.71 3.17 -20.14
CA LEU A 133 -5.46 2.48 -21.40
C LEU A 133 -3.96 2.24 -21.57
N THR A 134 -3.54 1.00 -21.84
CA THR A 134 -2.12 0.66 -22.03
C THR A 134 -1.92 -0.59 -22.87
N ARG A 135 -0.81 -0.67 -23.60
CA ARG A 135 -0.36 -1.90 -24.26
C ARG A 135 0.41 -2.82 -23.30
N ILE A 136 0.82 -2.31 -22.14
CA ILE A 136 1.60 -3.07 -21.15
C ILE A 136 0.72 -4.16 -20.56
N GLY A 137 1.13 -5.42 -20.76
CA GLY A 137 0.44 -6.61 -20.27
C GLY A 137 -0.27 -7.42 -21.36
N LEU A 138 -0.37 -6.92 -22.59
CA LEU A 138 -0.84 -7.72 -23.74
C LEU A 138 0.00 -8.99 -23.88
N GLY A 139 -0.66 -10.13 -24.12
CA GLY A 139 0.00 -11.43 -24.21
C GLY A 139 0.60 -11.94 -22.88
N THR A 140 0.22 -11.38 -21.73
CA THR A 140 0.62 -11.86 -20.40
C THR A 140 -0.59 -12.28 -19.56
N TYR A 141 -0.36 -12.64 -18.29
CA TYR A 141 -1.41 -12.95 -17.32
C TYR A 141 -2.48 -11.84 -17.17
N ALA A 142 -2.14 -10.58 -17.45
CA ALA A 142 -3.06 -9.45 -17.39
C ALA A 142 -4.02 -9.37 -18.61
N ASP A 143 -3.66 -9.99 -19.73
CA ASP A 143 -4.49 -10.03 -20.93
C ASP A 143 -5.75 -10.88 -20.67
N PRO A 144 -6.97 -10.35 -20.93
CA PRO A 144 -8.23 -11.09 -20.74
C PRO A 144 -8.32 -12.38 -21.56
N ARG A 145 -7.58 -12.50 -22.66
CA ARG A 145 -7.49 -13.73 -23.46
C ARG A 145 -6.72 -14.86 -22.75
N GLN A 146 -5.98 -14.52 -21.69
CA GLN A 146 -5.28 -15.49 -20.83
C GLN A 146 -6.02 -15.64 -19.50
N HIS A 147 -5.69 -14.77 -18.53
CA HIS A 147 -6.25 -14.84 -17.17
C HIS A 147 -6.97 -13.55 -16.76
N GLY A 148 -6.77 -12.43 -17.48
CA GLY A 148 -7.33 -11.13 -17.11
C GLY A 148 -6.91 -10.65 -15.72
N GLY A 149 -5.74 -11.08 -15.25
CA GLY A 149 -5.23 -10.82 -13.91
C GLY A 149 -5.84 -11.68 -12.80
N LYS A 150 -6.75 -12.61 -13.08
CA LYS A 150 -7.41 -13.44 -12.05
C LYS A 150 -6.44 -14.50 -11.50
N LEU A 151 -6.22 -14.51 -10.19
CA LEU A 151 -5.38 -15.52 -9.51
C LEU A 151 -6.19 -16.67 -8.90
N THR A 152 -7.48 -16.45 -8.67
CA THR A 152 -8.39 -17.39 -8.00
C THR A 152 -9.61 -17.65 -8.88
N THR A 153 -10.12 -18.88 -8.90
CA THR A 153 -11.34 -19.23 -9.66
C THR A 153 -12.60 -18.57 -9.08
N ARG A 154 -12.53 -18.05 -7.85
CA ARG A 154 -13.58 -17.22 -7.25
C ARG A 154 -13.79 -15.88 -7.98
N CYS A 155 -12.82 -15.42 -8.78
CA CYS A 155 -12.94 -14.19 -9.54
C CYS A 155 -13.91 -14.34 -10.72
N SER A 156 -15.11 -13.76 -10.60
CA SER A 156 -16.11 -13.76 -11.67
C SER A 156 -16.07 -12.51 -12.56
N GLU A 157 -15.57 -11.39 -12.04
CA GLU A 157 -15.64 -10.09 -12.73
C GLU A 157 -14.40 -9.83 -13.61
N ASP A 158 -14.61 -9.31 -14.81
CA ASP A 158 -13.52 -8.85 -15.67
C ASP A 158 -13.13 -7.42 -15.31
N LEU A 159 -11.98 -7.28 -14.65
CA LEU A 159 -11.45 -5.99 -14.25
C LEU A 159 -10.55 -5.33 -15.30
N ILE A 160 -10.17 -6.08 -16.34
CA ILE A 160 -9.35 -5.65 -17.46
C ILE A 160 -10.12 -6.02 -18.73
N LYS A 161 -10.19 -5.10 -19.69
CA LYS A 161 -10.83 -5.32 -20.99
C LYS A 161 -9.79 -5.21 -22.09
N LEU A 162 -9.91 -6.05 -23.11
CA LEU A 162 -9.22 -5.83 -24.38
C LEU A 162 -10.08 -4.88 -25.21
N VAL A 163 -9.51 -3.79 -25.69
CA VAL A 163 -10.19 -2.83 -26.56
C VAL A 163 -9.30 -2.49 -27.75
N GLU A 164 -9.93 -2.10 -28.85
CA GLU A 164 -9.24 -1.52 -29.99
C GLU A 164 -9.36 0.00 -29.91
N PHE A 165 -8.25 0.71 -30.15
CA PHE A 165 -8.20 2.16 -30.18
C PHE A 165 -7.22 2.60 -31.26
N GLU A 166 -7.69 3.40 -32.22
CA GLU A 166 -6.89 3.86 -33.38
C GLU A 166 -6.23 2.70 -34.16
N GLY A 167 -6.92 1.56 -34.29
CA GLY A 167 -6.45 0.38 -35.03
C GLY A 167 -5.44 -0.50 -34.29
N ASP A 168 -5.09 -0.18 -33.04
CA ASP A 168 -4.21 -0.97 -32.19
C ASP A 168 -4.98 -1.60 -31.02
N GLU A 169 -4.56 -2.78 -30.56
CA GLU A 169 -5.08 -3.42 -29.34
C GLU A 169 -4.48 -2.79 -28.07
N TYR A 170 -5.33 -2.63 -27.04
CA TYR A 170 -4.96 -2.14 -25.72
C TYR A 170 -5.66 -2.91 -24.61
N LEU A 171 -5.02 -2.96 -23.44
CA LEU A 171 -5.67 -3.28 -22.19
C LEU A 171 -6.26 -2.01 -21.58
N PHE A 172 -7.56 -2.07 -21.28
CA PHE A 172 -8.31 -1.01 -20.62
C PHE A 172 -8.71 -1.44 -19.21
N TYR A 173 -8.35 -0.63 -18.22
CA TYR A 173 -8.62 -0.84 -16.80
C TYR A 173 -9.66 0.20 -16.37
N PRO A 174 -10.97 -0.14 -16.33
CA PRO A 174 -12.02 0.82 -15.97
C PRO A 174 -11.80 1.41 -14.58
N THR A 175 -12.07 2.70 -14.41
CA THR A 175 -12.00 3.32 -13.07
C THR A 175 -13.13 2.83 -12.19
N ARG A 176 -12.86 2.76 -10.88
CA ARG A 176 -13.82 2.45 -9.83
C ARG A 176 -13.59 3.37 -8.65
N LYS A 177 -14.65 3.60 -7.88
CA LYS A 177 -14.56 4.45 -6.69
C LYS A 177 -13.70 3.79 -5.62
N LEU A 178 -12.92 4.61 -4.92
CA LEU A 178 -12.23 4.23 -3.70
C LEU A 178 -12.89 4.96 -2.53
N ASP A 179 -13.49 4.20 -1.63
CA ASP A 179 -14.29 4.73 -0.52
C ASP A 179 -13.39 5.21 0.62
N VAL A 180 -12.29 4.48 0.86
CA VAL A 180 -11.33 4.79 1.94
C VAL A 180 -9.90 4.61 1.45
N GLY A 181 -9.03 5.55 1.81
CA GLY A 181 -7.58 5.45 1.60
C GLY A 181 -6.85 5.42 2.91
N ILE A 182 -6.03 4.39 3.14
CA ILE A 182 -5.18 4.26 4.32
C ILE A 182 -3.74 4.53 3.87
N ILE A 183 -3.17 5.63 4.37
CA ILE A 183 -1.82 6.08 4.05
C ILE A 183 -0.98 6.23 5.32
N ARG A 184 0.34 6.37 5.15
CA ARG A 184 1.28 6.59 6.24
C ARG A 184 2.19 7.76 5.92
N ALA A 185 2.59 8.50 6.94
CA ALA A 185 3.64 9.51 6.89
C ALA A 185 4.44 9.52 8.21
N THR A 186 5.44 10.38 8.31
CA THR A 186 6.23 10.51 9.55
C THR A 186 5.53 11.43 10.53
N SER A 187 5.09 12.60 10.07
CA SER A 187 4.46 13.59 10.93
C SER A 187 3.26 14.26 10.28
N ALA A 188 2.34 14.74 11.13
CA ALA A 188 1.21 15.56 10.73
C ALA A 188 1.05 16.78 11.63
N ASP A 189 0.60 17.91 11.08
CA ASP A 189 0.05 18.99 11.91
C ASP A 189 -1.44 18.75 12.25
N ALA A 190 -2.03 19.58 13.11
CA ALA A 190 -3.43 19.46 13.51
C ALA A 190 -4.45 19.60 12.35
N PHE A 191 -4.03 20.10 11.18
CA PHE A 191 -4.85 20.21 9.97
C PHE A 191 -4.68 19.02 9.00
N GLY A 192 -3.76 18.10 9.32
CA GLY A 192 -3.47 16.90 8.54
C GLY A 192 -2.42 17.11 7.46
N ASN A 193 -1.63 18.21 7.48
CA ASN A 193 -0.51 18.37 6.55
C ASN A 193 0.56 17.32 6.86
N LEU A 194 0.89 16.46 5.90
CA LEU A 194 1.79 15.33 6.12
C LEU A 194 3.19 15.57 5.59
N SER A 195 4.18 15.19 6.40
CA SER A 195 5.61 15.18 6.06
C SER A 195 6.21 13.78 6.24
N PHE A 196 7.23 13.48 5.44
CA PHE A 196 7.78 12.13 5.23
C PHE A 196 9.27 12.05 5.59
N GLU A 197 9.74 12.94 6.46
CA GLU A 197 11.15 13.08 6.83
C GLU A 197 11.77 11.83 7.46
N GLY A 198 10.93 10.90 7.94
CA GLY A 198 11.30 9.62 8.51
C GLY A 198 10.97 8.41 7.63
N GLU A 199 10.38 8.61 6.45
CA GLU A 199 10.05 7.54 5.52
C GLU A 199 11.08 7.46 4.38
N ALA A 200 11.48 6.25 3.96
CA ALA A 200 12.40 6.09 2.83
C ALA A 200 11.81 6.43 1.46
N LEU A 201 10.48 6.44 1.37
CA LEU A 201 9.76 6.68 0.13
C LEU A 201 8.32 7.09 0.44
N MET A 202 7.64 7.68 -0.55
CA MET A 202 6.23 8.02 -0.45
C MET A 202 5.29 7.04 -1.18
N SER A 203 5.80 6.37 -2.22
CA SER A 203 5.03 5.48 -3.11
C SER A 203 3.72 6.12 -3.59
N SER A 204 2.61 5.36 -3.59
CA SER A 204 1.28 5.77 -4.00
C SER A 204 0.52 6.66 -3.01
N SER A 205 1.11 7.11 -1.90
CA SER A 205 0.39 7.85 -0.85
C SER A 205 -0.42 9.04 -1.38
N LEU A 206 0.23 9.93 -2.17
CA LEU A 206 -0.45 11.09 -2.75
C LEU A 206 -1.49 10.68 -3.79
N ALA A 207 -1.19 9.68 -4.62
CA ALA A 207 -2.10 9.20 -5.67
C ALA A 207 -3.36 8.55 -5.07
N ILE A 208 -3.22 7.77 -3.99
CA ILE A 208 -4.34 7.20 -3.23
C ILE A 208 -5.17 8.32 -2.63
N ALA A 209 -4.54 9.30 -1.97
CA ALA A 209 -5.26 10.41 -1.36
C ALA A 209 -6.10 11.16 -2.41
N LEU A 210 -5.50 11.52 -3.54
CA LEU A 210 -6.21 12.19 -4.64
C LEU A 210 -7.36 11.33 -5.21
N ALA A 211 -7.11 10.04 -5.48
CA ALA A 211 -8.12 9.13 -6.04
C ALA A 211 -9.32 8.93 -5.10
N VAL A 212 -9.06 8.79 -3.81
CA VAL A 212 -10.10 8.65 -2.78
C VAL A 212 -10.90 9.94 -2.65
N LYS A 213 -10.25 11.11 -2.58
CA LYS A 213 -10.97 12.39 -2.53
C LYS A 213 -11.78 12.65 -3.80
N ALA A 214 -11.26 12.31 -4.98
CA ALA A 214 -12.00 12.41 -6.24
C ALA A 214 -13.24 11.50 -6.26
N SER A 215 -13.20 10.36 -5.56
CA SER A 215 -14.32 9.44 -5.38
C SER A 215 -15.34 9.90 -4.32
N GLY A 216 -15.06 10.98 -3.58
CA GLY A 216 -15.86 11.44 -2.43
C GLY A 216 -15.58 10.66 -1.14
N GLY A 217 -14.52 9.85 -1.12
CA GLY A 217 -14.11 9.01 0.00
C GLY A 217 -13.34 9.74 1.09
N ARG A 218 -12.84 8.96 2.06
CA ARG A 218 -12.12 9.44 3.24
C ARG A 218 -10.70 8.90 3.32
N VAL A 219 -9.75 9.76 3.69
CA VAL A 219 -8.34 9.40 3.84
C VAL A 219 -7.96 9.36 5.31
N ILE A 220 -7.45 8.21 5.75
CA ILE A 220 -6.89 7.96 7.07
C ILE A 220 -5.37 7.94 6.94
N ALA A 221 -4.68 8.79 7.67
CA ALA A 221 -3.23 8.87 7.69
C ALA A 221 -2.68 8.39 9.04
N GLN A 222 -1.92 7.31 9.04
CA GLN A 222 -1.08 6.93 10.17
C GLN A 222 0.18 7.80 10.19
N VAL A 223 0.55 8.35 11.36
CA VAL A 223 1.79 9.10 11.54
C VAL A 223 2.50 8.70 12.82
N GLN A 224 3.82 8.85 12.85
CA GLN A 224 4.60 8.61 14.07
C GLN A 224 4.31 9.67 15.14
N ARG A 225 4.17 10.94 14.74
CA ARG A 225 4.05 12.07 15.67
C ARG A 225 3.24 13.22 15.09
N THR A 226 2.79 14.10 15.98
CA THR A 226 2.20 15.39 15.61
C THR A 226 3.25 16.49 15.62
N THR A 227 2.98 17.56 14.88
CA THR A 227 3.80 18.78 14.85
C THR A 227 2.93 20.01 15.01
N GLU A 228 3.52 21.08 15.53
CA GLU A 228 2.82 22.36 15.63
C GLU A 228 2.50 22.93 14.25
N ARG A 229 1.32 23.55 14.13
CA ARG A 229 0.87 24.15 12.87
C ARG A 229 1.84 25.24 12.42
N ARG A 230 2.12 25.31 11.11
CA ARG A 230 3.02 26.29 10.47
C ARG A 230 4.49 26.24 10.94
N THR A 231 4.92 25.15 11.56
CA THR A 231 6.34 24.96 11.93
C THR A 231 7.15 24.17 10.91
N ARG A 232 6.47 23.50 9.97
CA ARG A 232 7.10 22.78 8.87
C ARG A 232 7.27 23.68 7.65
N ALA A 233 8.41 23.53 6.96
CA ALA A 233 8.64 24.23 5.71
C ALA A 233 7.64 23.75 4.66
N VAL A 234 7.15 24.66 3.82
CA VAL A 234 6.11 24.35 2.84
C VAL A 234 6.56 23.25 1.89
N GLN A 235 7.84 23.24 1.49
CA GLN A 235 8.39 22.18 0.64
C GLN A 235 8.44 20.78 1.30
N ASP A 236 8.36 20.71 2.63
CA ASP A 236 8.39 19.45 3.38
C ASP A 236 6.98 18.86 3.54
N VAL A 237 5.93 19.65 3.30
CA VAL A 237 4.54 19.16 3.27
C VAL A 237 4.30 18.48 1.94
N LYS A 238 4.23 17.15 1.94
CA LYS A 238 4.10 16.35 0.71
C LYS A 238 2.66 15.98 0.40
N ILE A 239 1.81 15.88 1.42
CA ILE A 239 0.36 15.70 1.26
C ILE A 239 -0.35 16.82 2.01
N PRO A 240 -1.02 17.74 1.30
CA PRO A 240 -1.77 18.82 1.93
C PRO A 240 -2.91 18.27 2.79
N GLY A 241 -3.14 18.89 3.95
CA GLY A 241 -4.13 18.43 4.91
C GLY A 241 -5.56 18.43 4.38
N VAL A 242 -5.89 19.20 3.33
CA VAL A 242 -7.20 19.13 2.66
C VAL A 242 -7.52 17.74 2.10
N LEU A 243 -6.51 16.94 1.79
CA LEU A 243 -6.67 15.57 1.31
C LEU A 243 -6.80 14.53 2.41
N VAL A 244 -6.61 14.92 3.68
CA VAL A 244 -6.63 14.02 4.85
C VAL A 244 -7.88 14.28 5.67
N ASP A 245 -8.59 13.22 6.07
CA ASP A 245 -9.78 13.31 6.90
C ASP A 245 -9.47 12.95 8.36
N HIS A 246 -8.66 11.92 8.59
CA HIS A 246 -8.27 11.43 9.91
C HIS A 246 -6.76 11.24 10.03
N VAL A 247 -6.20 11.59 11.19
CA VAL A 247 -4.80 11.35 11.56
C VAL A 247 -4.75 10.45 12.78
N VAL A 248 -4.11 9.28 12.64
CA VAL A 248 -3.90 8.31 13.71
C VAL A 248 -2.42 8.35 14.10
N VAL A 249 -2.15 8.61 15.37
CA VAL A 249 -0.77 8.69 15.89
C VAL A 249 -0.35 7.31 16.41
N ASP A 250 0.78 6.82 15.92
CA ASP A 250 1.44 5.59 16.33
C ASP A 250 2.89 5.91 16.72
N SER A 251 3.13 6.23 17.99
CA SER A 251 4.45 6.61 18.48
C SER A 251 5.50 5.52 18.33
N ASP A 252 5.07 4.27 18.22
CA ASP A 252 5.92 3.09 18.06
C ASP A 252 6.15 2.75 16.58
N GLN A 253 5.73 3.63 15.67
CA GLN A 253 5.95 3.48 14.23
C GLN A 253 7.44 3.29 13.92
N MET A 254 7.78 2.08 13.49
CA MET A 254 9.10 1.67 13.03
C MET A 254 9.31 2.07 11.57
N MET A 255 10.56 2.33 11.18
CA MET A 255 10.92 2.64 9.80
C MET A 255 10.67 1.42 8.87
N VAL A 256 11.12 0.25 9.32
CA VAL A 256 10.82 -1.09 8.79
C VAL A 256 10.91 -2.12 9.92
N THR A 257 10.59 -3.39 9.64
CA THR A 257 10.72 -4.48 10.63
C THR A 257 12.03 -4.42 11.39
N ASP A 258 11.92 -4.50 12.72
CA ASP A 258 13.03 -4.50 13.68
C ASP A 258 13.97 -3.27 13.60
N THR A 259 13.58 -2.19 12.90
CA THR A 259 14.41 -0.99 12.71
C THR A 259 13.64 0.28 13.11
N PRO A 260 13.98 0.95 14.24
CA PRO A 260 13.43 2.27 14.54
C PRO A 260 13.94 3.28 13.51
N PHE A 261 13.54 4.56 13.61
CA PHE A 261 14.08 5.57 12.72
C PHE A 261 15.62 5.58 12.76
N ASP A 262 16.25 5.31 11.62
CA ASP A 262 17.70 5.35 11.45
C ASP A 262 18.02 6.30 10.28
N ALA A 263 18.64 7.43 10.62
CA ALA A 263 19.03 8.45 9.65
C ALA A 263 20.00 7.91 8.59
N ALA A 264 20.70 6.78 8.82
CA ALA A 264 21.59 6.19 7.83
C ALA A 264 20.84 5.72 6.57
N TYR A 265 19.55 5.38 6.67
CA TYR A 265 18.73 5.01 5.51
C TYR A 265 18.39 6.21 4.62
N LEU A 266 18.37 7.43 5.17
CA LEU A 266 17.94 8.66 4.48
C LEU A 266 19.07 9.68 4.28
N GLY A 267 20.19 9.51 5.00
CA GLY A 267 21.18 10.54 5.25
C GLY A 267 22.22 10.76 4.15
N GLY A 268 21.97 10.28 2.93
CA GLY A 268 22.84 10.51 1.77
C GLY A 268 24.27 9.94 1.88
N ARG A 269 24.58 9.20 2.97
CA ARG A 269 25.86 8.52 3.18
C ARG A 269 25.73 7.08 2.76
N CYS A 270 26.69 6.58 2.00
CA CYS A 270 26.78 5.16 1.70
C CYS A 270 26.99 4.39 3.01
N LEU A 271 26.14 3.41 3.30
CA LEU A 271 26.32 2.52 4.45
C LEU A 271 27.68 1.83 4.33
N THR A 272 28.63 2.21 5.17
CA THR A 272 29.91 1.51 5.25
C THR A 272 29.68 0.17 5.93
N THR A 273 29.96 -0.92 5.23
CA THR A 273 29.87 -2.30 5.76
C THR A 273 30.80 -2.56 6.95
N VAL A 274 31.68 -1.62 7.28
CA VAL A 274 32.61 -1.69 8.40
C VAL A 274 31.88 -1.30 9.69
N GLY A 275 31.44 -2.30 10.46
CA GLY A 275 30.95 -2.10 11.83
C GLY A 275 29.55 -2.66 12.14
N CYS A 276 28.76 -3.04 11.13
CA CYS A 276 27.48 -3.70 11.36
C CYS A 276 27.73 -5.18 11.75
N SER A 277 27.89 -5.46 13.04
CA SER A 277 28.02 -6.83 13.58
C SER A 277 26.82 -7.74 13.23
N ARG A 278 25.67 -7.13 12.88
CA ARG A 278 24.43 -7.80 12.44
C ARG A 278 24.32 -8.01 10.92
N CYS A 279 25.20 -7.42 10.12
CA CYS A 279 25.13 -7.53 8.65
C CYS A 279 26.03 -8.66 8.11
N ARG A 280 26.04 -9.82 8.79
CA ARG A 280 26.61 -11.05 8.20
C ARG A 280 25.59 -11.65 7.26
N TRP A 281 25.50 -11.11 6.05
CA TRP A 281 24.81 -11.80 4.96
C TRP A 281 25.58 -13.10 4.65
N PRO A 282 24.94 -14.28 4.64
CA PRO A 282 25.62 -15.52 4.30
C PRO A 282 26.21 -15.40 2.88
N PRO A 283 27.43 -15.90 2.60
CA PRO A 283 28.13 -15.64 1.33
C PRO A 283 27.50 -16.29 0.09
N THR A 284 26.36 -16.96 0.20
CA THR A 284 25.87 -17.87 -0.84
C THR A 284 24.36 -17.72 -1.09
N ARG A 285 24.00 -16.92 -2.11
CA ARG A 285 22.90 -17.14 -3.10
C ARG A 285 22.23 -15.88 -3.69
N TRP A 286 22.63 -14.66 -3.32
CA TRP A 286 22.03 -13.43 -3.89
C TRP A 286 23.05 -12.48 -4.54
N SER A 287 24.00 -13.02 -5.31
CA SER A 287 25.04 -12.27 -6.02
C SER A 287 24.56 -11.44 -7.23
N HIS A 288 23.26 -11.40 -7.54
CA HIS A 288 22.77 -10.73 -8.75
C HIS A 288 21.96 -9.44 -8.56
N VAL A 289 21.65 -9.02 -7.32
CA VAL A 289 20.78 -7.83 -7.12
C VAL A 289 21.48 -6.65 -6.42
N ALA A 290 22.66 -6.85 -5.82
CA ALA A 290 23.28 -5.83 -4.96
C ALA A 290 24.36 -4.88 -5.58
N PRO A 291 24.98 -5.06 -6.77
CA PRO A 291 25.99 -4.10 -7.22
C PRO A 291 25.47 -2.90 -8.02
N GLN A 292 24.22 -2.88 -8.48
CA GLN A 292 23.74 -1.80 -9.38
C GLN A 292 23.32 -0.50 -8.68
N GLY A 293 23.27 -0.47 -7.34
CA GLY A 293 22.97 0.73 -6.56
C GLY A 293 24.16 1.68 -6.35
N ARG A 294 25.37 1.36 -6.85
CA ARG A 294 26.51 2.28 -6.77
C ARG A 294 26.42 3.32 -7.90
N CYS A 295 25.50 4.26 -7.77
CA CYS A 295 25.65 5.53 -8.49
C CYS A 295 26.89 6.23 -7.93
N ARG A 296 28.06 6.00 -8.56
CA ARG A 296 29.16 6.96 -8.51
C ARG A 296 28.64 8.20 -9.24
N VAL A 297 28.14 9.18 -8.48
CA VAL A 297 28.08 10.56 -8.98
C VAL A 297 29.54 10.93 -9.25
N ARG A 298 29.95 10.91 -10.52
CA ARG A 298 31.25 11.47 -10.91
C ARG A 298 31.15 13.00 -10.76
N PRO A 299 32.21 13.65 -10.26
CA PRO A 299 32.24 15.10 -10.10
C PRO A 299 32.04 15.82 -11.44
#